data_AF-A0A840E9B1-F1
#
_entry.id   AF-A0A840E9B1-F1
#
_cell.length_a   1.000
_cell.length_b   1.000
_cell.length_c   1.000
_cell.angle_alpha   90.00
_cell.angle_beta   90.00
_cell.angle_gamma   90.00
#
_symmetry.space_group_name_H-M   'P 1'
#
loop_
_entity.id
_entity.type
_entity.pdbx_description
1 polymer ?
#
loop_
_entity_poly.entity_id
_entity_poly.type
_entity_poly.pdbx_seq_one_letter_code
_entity_poly.pdbx_strand_id
1 'polypeptide(L)'
;MTTPEFIDLLQSLRLHLDQPTKLSLDGFIRSLANRDAPTQPIPEAEVLALCSALRELEYKPTVTQVAKVLIGSRSIADPRLRGLPGYRKYRGTFSRKAIRELLLGYKSVIEGPDDKSTPQIKQSVNEPWRAIDFFTTAAFDKLSDEKATELYREVIGLGLRKSSDQLPEFMARARKNLPRAFEPWTREERALLIEAMCYTNDGEKLASIFGRSPAAVRREGQRLIYNSQKKEVA
;
A
#
# COMPACT_ATOMS: atom_id res chain seq x y z
N MET A 1 27.04 26.81 -11.88
CA MET A 1 25.74 26.80 -12.58
C MET A 1 24.65 26.97 -11.53
N THR A 2 24.03 28.14 -11.50
CA THR A 2 22.86 28.40 -10.67
C THR A 2 21.69 27.57 -11.21
N THR A 3 20.82 27.05 -10.33
CA THR A 3 19.69 26.16 -10.68
C THR A 3 18.79 26.62 -11.85
N PRO A 4 18.59 27.92 -12.14
CA PRO A 4 17.77 28.36 -13.27
C PRO A 4 18.38 28.05 -14.63
N GLU A 5 19.68 28.30 -14.82
CA GLU A 5 20.39 28.11 -16.10
C GLU A 5 20.39 26.64 -16.53
N PHE A 6 20.44 25.73 -15.56
CA PHE A 6 20.40 24.30 -15.82
C PHE A 6 19.00 23.83 -16.22
N ILE A 7 17.94 24.42 -15.66
CA ILE A 7 16.56 24.11 -16.05
C ILE A 7 16.28 24.63 -17.46
N ASP A 8 16.75 25.82 -17.81
CA ASP A 8 16.59 26.38 -19.16
C ASP A 8 17.34 25.56 -20.22
N LEU A 9 18.53 25.04 -19.87
CA LEU A 9 19.25 24.09 -20.71
C LEU A 9 18.46 22.79 -20.94
N LEU A 10 17.83 22.24 -19.89
CA LEU A 10 16.99 21.05 -20.03
C LEU A 10 15.70 21.32 -20.83
N GLN A 11 15.13 22.53 -20.74
CA GLN A 11 13.96 22.93 -21.52
C GLN A 11 14.29 23.12 -23.01
N SER A 12 15.47 23.60 -23.35
CA SER A 12 15.92 23.69 -24.76
C SER A 12 16.22 22.31 -25.37
N LEU A 13 16.81 21.39 -24.60
CA LEU A 13 17.02 20.00 -25.02
C LEU A 13 15.70 19.26 -25.29
N ARG A 14 14.65 19.57 -24.52
CA ARG A 14 13.30 19.01 -24.69
C ARG A 14 12.76 19.14 -26.11
N LEU A 15 13.07 20.22 -26.83
CA LEU A 15 12.54 20.48 -28.17
C LEU A 15 12.98 19.42 -29.20
N HIS A 16 14.12 18.77 -28.96
CA HIS A 16 14.77 17.86 -29.91
C HIS A 16 14.60 16.38 -29.57
N LEU A 17 13.82 16.06 -28.52
CA LEU A 17 13.63 14.69 -28.06
C LEU A 17 12.37 14.04 -28.64
N ASP A 18 12.39 12.72 -28.71
CA ASP A 18 11.23 11.89 -29.01
C ASP A 18 10.24 11.85 -27.83
N GLN A 19 9.01 11.46 -28.12
CA GLN A 19 7.89 11.62 -27.18
C GLN A 19 7.99 10.86 -25.85
N PRO A 20 8.48 9.61 -25.78
CA PRO A 20 8.66 8.93 -24.50
C PRO A 20 9.78 9.59 -23.67
N THR A 21 10.83 10.09 -24.31
CA THR A 21 11.96 10.75 -23.64
C THR A 21 11.59 12.14 -23.13
N LYS A 22 10.73 12.87 -23.87
CA LYS A 22 10.10 14.12 -23.40
C LYS A 22 9.31 13.92 -22.11
N LEU A 23 8.52 12.85 -22.01
CA LEU A 23 7.75 12.55 -20.80
C LEU A 23 8.65 12.22 -19.59
N SER A 24 9.74 11.49 -19.82
CA SER A 24 10.74 11.19 -18.79
C SER A 24 11.46 12.46 -18.32
N LEU A 25 11.89 13.31 -19.26
CA LEU A 25 12.53 14.58 -18.97
C LEU A 25 11.56 15.56 -18.28
N ASP A 26 10.28 15.60 -18.67
CA ASP A 26 9.26 16.41 -18.00
C ASP A 26 8.99 15.94 -16.56
N GLY A 27 9.17 14.64 -16.29
CA GLY A 27 9.18 14.10 -14.93
C GLY A 27 10.40 14.54 -14.14
N PHE A 28 11.57 14.53 -14.78
CA PHE A 28 12.83 14.94 -14.17
C PHE A 28 12.89 16.46 -13.89
N ILE A 29 12.54 17.30 -14.86
CA ILE A 29 12.42 18.76 -14.72
C ILE A 29 11.41 19.10 -13.62
N ARG A 30 10.25 18.42 -13.55
CA ARG A 30 9.31 18.58 -12.43
C ARG A 30 9.91 18.16 -11.10
N SER A 31 10.73 17.11 -11.06
CA SER A 31 11.39 16.68 -9.81
C SER A 31 12.47 17.67 -9.36
N LEU A 32 13.14 18.36 -10.30
CA LEU A 32 14.09 19.43 -10.05
C LEU A 32 13.38 20.74 -9.62
N ALA A 33 12.30 21.12 -10.28
CA ALA A 33 11.50 22.30 -9.93
C ALA A 33 10.78 22.13 -8.57
N ASN A 34 10.42 20.90 -8.20
CA ASN A 34 9.91 20.57 -6.85
C ASN A 34 11.01 20.57 -5.75
N ARG A 35 12.27 20.93 -6.07
CA ARG A 35 13.28 21.22 -5.04
C ARG A 35 13.12 22.60 -4.42
N ASP A 36 12.33 23.49 -5.05
CA ASP A 36 11.88 24.70 -4.38
C ASP A 36 10.82 24.28 -3.37
N ALA A 37 11.28 24.10 -2.12
CA ALA A 37 10.41 23.92 -0.98
C ALA A 37 9.33 25.02 -1.02
N PRO A 38 8.05 24.68 -0.80
CA PRO A 38 7.03 25.70 -0.63
C PRO A 38 7.52 26.70 0.43
N THR A 39 7.67 27.95 0.00
CA THR A 39 8.37 29.03 0.73
C THR A 39 7.60 29.49 1.97
N GLN A 40 6.39 28.97 2.18
CA GLN A 40 5.55 29.34 3.31
C GLN A 40 5.40 28.17 4.28
N PRO A 41 5.79 28.35 5.55
CA PRO A 41 5.55 27.36 6.59
C PRO A 41 4.06 27.17 6.82
N ILE A 42 3.65 25.96 7.23
CA ILE A 42 2.28 25.72 7.70
C ILE A 42 2.14 26.43 9.05
N PRO A 43 1.19 27.37 9.22
CA PRO A 43 1.04 28.10 10.47
C PRO A 43 0.71 27.15 11.63
N GLU A 44 1.36 27.36 12.77
CA GLU A 44 1.15 26.55 13.97
C GLU A 44 -0.33 26.53 14.41
N ALA A 45 -1.01 27.68 14.31
CA ALA A 45 -2.44 27.80 14.61
C ALA A 45 -3.31 26.83 13.80
N GLU A 46 -2.95 26.57 12.53
CA GLU A 46 -3.68 25.61 11.69
C GLU A 46 -3.44 24.17 12.12
N VAL A 47 -2.20 23.84 12.50
CA VAL A 47 -1.83 22.53 13.04
C VAL A 47 -2.59 22.28 14.34
N LEU A 48 -2.64 23.27 15.24
CA LEU A 48 -3.38 23.21 16.49
C LEU A 48 -4.89 23.04 16.28
N ALA A 49 -5.50 23.83 15.39
CA ALA A 49 -6.93 23.73 15.08
C ALA A 49 -7.29 22.34 14.54
N LEU A 50 -6.48 21.79 13.63
CA LEU A 50 -6.67 20.43 13.12
C LEU A 50 -6.47 19.37 14.21
N CYS A 51 -5.50 19.54 15.11
CA CYS A 51 -5.32 18.64 16.24
C CYS A 51 -6.52 18.66 17.21
N SER A 52 -7.10 19.84 17.48
CA SER A 52 -8.32 19.97 18.28
C SER A 52 -9.49 19.21 17.63
N ALA A 53 -9.73 19.48 16.35
CA ALA A 53 -10.82 18.85 15.61
C ALA A 53 -10.65 17.33 15.46
N LEU A 54 -9.40 16.84 15.38
CA LEU A 54 -9.12 15.40 15.44
C LEU A 54 -9.45 14.80 16.82
N ARG A 55 -9.09 15.49 17.91
CA ARG A 55 -9.38 15.05 19.28
C ARG A 55 -10.88 15.07 19.59
N GLU A 56 -11.62 16.05 19.05
CA GLU A 56 -13.10 16.10 19.11
C GLU A 56 -13.76 14.92 18.41
N LEU A 57 -13.13 14.38 17.35
CA LEU A 57 -13.52 13.13 16.70
C LEU A 57 -12.96 11.87 17.38
N GLU A 58 -12.45 12.01 18.61
CA GLU A 58 -11.86 10.94 19.44
C GLU A 58 -10.59 10.31 18.84
N TYR A 59 -9.90 11.01 17.93
CA TYR A 59 -8.59 10.58 17.43
C TYR A 59 -7.46 11.10 18.31
N LYS A 60 -6.47 10.25 18.57
CA LYS A 60 -5.11 10.68 18.98
C LYS A 60 -4.38 11.20 17.73
N PRO A 61 -4.10 12.50 17.59
CA PRO A 61 -3.46 13.02 16.38
C PRO A 61 -2.03 12.48 16.24
N THR A 62 -1.62 12.22 15.00
CA THR A 62 -0.24 11.87 14.65
C THR A 62 0.23 12.71 13.49
N VAL A 63 1.54 12.89 13.35
CA VAL A 63 2.16 13.62 12.22
C VAL A 63 1.65 13.05 10.88
N THR A 64 1.49 11.72 10.81
CA THR A 64 0.97 11.06 9.61
C THR A 64 -0.50 11.34 9.34
N GLN A 65 -1.36 11.37 10.36
CA GLN A 65 -2.78 11.68 10.18
C GLN A 65 -2.97 13.13 9.75
N VAL A 66 -2.33 14.07 10.44
CA VAL A 66 -2.34 15.51 10.12
C VAL A 66 -1.88 15.71 8.67
N ALA A 67 -0.74 15.13 8.27
CA ALA A 67 -0.25 15.17 6.90
C ALA A 67 -1.27 14.65 5.88
N LYS A 68 -1.94 13.53 6.18
CA LYS A 68 -2.93 12.94 5.27
C LYS A 68 -4.15 13.84 5.08
N VAL A 69 -4.64 14.49 6.14
CA VAL A 69 -5.77 15.42 6.08
C VAL A 69 -5.40 16.65 5.25
N LEU A 70 -4.27 17.29 5.57
CA LEU A 70 -3.82 18.52 4.91
C LEU A 70 -3.60 18.37 3.40
N ILE A 71 -3.09 17.22 2.94
CA ILE A 71 -2.95 16.93 1.49
C ILE A 71 -4.20 16.29 0.87
N GLY A 72 -5.19 15.94 1.69
CA GLY A 72 -6.39 15.19 1.32
C GLY A 72 -6.10 13.87 0.62
N SER A 73 -5.37 13.01 1.31
CA SER A 73 -4.99 11.68 0.85
C SER A 73 -6.21 10.81 0.53
N ARG A 74 -6.21 10.16 -0.64
CA ARG A 74 -7.24 9.18 -1.03
C ARG A 74 -7.30 7.95 -0.11
N SER A 75 -6.24 7.71 0.69
CA SER A 75 -6.19 6.60 1.66
C SER A 75 -6.98 6.85 2.95
N ILE A 76 -7.61 8.01 3.10
CA ILE A 76 -8.49 8.31 4.23
C ILE A 76 -9.79 7.52 4.05
N ALA A 77 -9.97 6.51 4.90
CA ALA A 77 -11.14 5.65 4.94
C ALA A 77 -12.34 6.35 5.61
N ASP A 78 -12.12 6.98 6.78
CA ASP A 78 -13.19 7.67 7.52
C ASP A 78 -13.62 8.96 6.79
N PRO A 79 -14.88 9.07 6.33
CA PRO A 79 -15.40 10.27 5.68
C PRO A 79 -15.40 11.51 6.57
N ARG A 80 -15.50 11.37 7.90
CA ARG A 80 -15.54 12.49 8.87
C ARG A 80 -14.26 13.33 8.80
N LEU A 81 -13.13 12.69 8.52
CA LEU A 81 -11.83 13.35 8.36
C LEU A 81 -11.75 14.29 7.13
N ARG A 82 -12.71 14.20 6.21
CA ARG A 82 -12.80 15.10 5.03
C ARG A 82 -13.47 16.43 5.34
N GLY A 83 -14.21 16.52 6.45
CA GLY A 83 -14.84 17.75 6.94
C GLY A 83 -13.95 18.57 7.88
N LEU A 84 -12.75 18.07 8.20
CA LEU A 84 -11.83 18.73 9.13
C LEU A 84 -11.20 20.00 8.55
N PRO A 85 -10.84 20.97 9.41
CA PRO A 85 -10.15 22.18 8.99
C PRO A 85 -8.85 21.84 8.27
N GLY A 86 -8.60 22.54 7.15
CA GLY A 86 -7.39 22.33 6.35
C GLY A 86 -7.39 21.09 5.45
N TYR A 87 -8.49 20.32 5.37
CA TYR A 87 -8.57 19.19 4.43
C TYR A 87 -8.30 19.63 2.99
N ARG A 88 -7.35 18.96 2.32
CA ARG A 88 -6.84 19.29 0.96
C ARG A 88 -6.20 20.66 0.79
N LYS A 89 -6.09 21.50 1.82
CA LYS A 89 -5.57 22.88 1.70
C LYS A 89 -4.17 22.94 1.08
N TYR A 90 -3.36 21.92 1.34
CA TYR A 90 -1.97 21.84 0.89
C TYR A 90 -1.75 20.83 -0.23
N ARG A 91 -2.83 20.40 -0.88
CA ARG A 91 -2.77 19.44 -1.99
C ARG A 91 -2.08 20.07 -3.20
N GLY A 92 -1.02 19.44 -3.68
CA GLY A 92 -0.26 19.93 -4.83
C GLY A 92 0.79 20.98 -4.45
N THR A 93 0.63 21.66 -3.32
CA THR A 93 1.63 22.58 -2.75
C THR A 93 2.78 21.83 -2.07
N PHE A 94 2.46 20.76 -1.32
CA PHE A 94 3.46 19.94 -0.65
C PHE A 94 3.43 18.52 -1.18
N SER A 95 4.62 17.93 -1.38
CA SER A 95 4.74 16.48 -1.49
C SER A 95 4.41 15.81 -0.16
N ARG A 96 4.00 14.54 -0.18
CA ARG A 96 3.72 13.78 1.05
C ARG A 96 4.94 13.69 1.97
N LYS A 97 6.15 13.67 1.40
CA LYS A 97 7.40 13.65 2.15
C LYS A 97 7.65 15.02 2.79
N ALA A 98 7.58 16.09 1.99
CA ALA A 98 7.84 17.45 2.45
C ALA A 98 6.89 17.89 3.58
N ILE A 99 5.59 17.61 3.46
CA ILE A 99 4.64 17.98 4.52
C ILE A 99 4.89 17.21 5.82
N ARG A 100 5.32 15.95 5.73
CA ARG A 100 5.65 15.14 6.90
C ARG A 100 6.89 15.68 7.60
N GLU A 101 7.93 16.00 6.83
CA GLU A 101 9.17 16.59 7.35
C GLU A 101 8.90 17.92 8.03
N LEU A 102 8.06 18.78 7.44
CA LEU A 102 7.64 20.04 8.07
C LEU A 102 6.89 19.78 9.39
N LEU A 103 5.94 18.84 9.39
CA LEU A 103 5.13 18.53 10.57
C LEU A 103 5.91 17.86 11.70
N LEU A 104 7.10 17.31 11.46
CA LEU A 104 7.97 16.80 12.54
C LEU A 104 8.39 17.92 13.50
N GLY A 105 8.51 19.16 13.03
CA GLY A 105 8.75 20.32 13.89
C GLY A 105 7.63 20.60 14.90
N TYR A 106 6.42 20.10 14.64
CA TYR A 106 5.26 20.23 15.51
C TYR A 106 4.93 18.93 16.28
N LYS A 107 5.83 17.93 16.26
CA LYS A 107 5.54 16.60 16.82
C LYS A 107 5.04 16.66 18.27
N SER A 108 5.69 17.44 19.13
CA SER A 108 5.32 17.59 20.55
C SER A 108 3.88 18.09 20.73
N VAL A 109 3.45 19.01 19.88
CA VAL A 109 2.11 19.62 19.90
C VAL A 109 1.05 18.67 19.33
N ILE A 110 1.41 17.92 18.29
CA ILE A 110 0.51 16.98 17.62
C ILE A 110 0.28 15.74 18.50
N GLU A 111 1.35 15.10 18.94
CA GLU A 111 1.32 13.78 19.57
C GLU A 111 1.28 13.84 21.10
N GLY A 112 1.60 14.99 21.70
CA GLY A 112 1.74 15.15 23.14
C GLY A 112 3.04 14.53 23.68
N PRO A 113 3.24 14.49 25.02
CA PRO A 113 4.32 13.71 25.61
C PRO A 113 4.19 12.24 25.16
N ASP A 114 5.32 11.57 24.88
CA ASP A 114 5.42 10.21 24.33
C ASP A 114 4.72 9.18 25.25
N ASP A 115 3.40 9.12 25.18
CA ASP A 115 2.63 8.13 25.90
C ASP A 115 2.60 6.86 25.05
N LYS A 116 3.59 6.00 25.31
CA LYS A 116 3.77 4.67 24.69
C LYS A 116 2.62 3.70 25.02
N SER A 117 1.60 4.13 25.77
CA SER A 117 0.57 3.24 26.31
C SER A 117 -0.70 3.09 25.45
N THR A 118 -0.91 3.89 24.41
CA THR A 118 -2.19 3.83 23.66
C THR A 118 -2.08 3.01 22.37
N PRO A 119 -2.78 1.87 22.23
CA PRO A 119 -2.83 1.17 20.96
C PRO A 119 -3.44 2.08 19.90
N GLN A 120 -2.70 2.29 18.81
CA GLN A 120 -3.23 2.97 17.62
C GLN A 120 -4.49 2.23 17.19
N ILE A 121 -5.67 2.84 17.37
CA ILE A 121 -6.90 2.38 16.72
C ILE A 121 -6.70 2.64 15.23
N LYS A 122 -6.00 1.73 14.56
CA LYS A 122 -6.21 1.48 13.15
C LYS A 122 -7.68 1.11 13.10
N GLN A 123 -8.56 2.02 12.68
CA GLN A 123 -9.81 1.59 12.07
C GLN A 123 -9.36 0.70 10.92
N SER A 124 -9.30 -0.60 11.19
CA SER A 124 -8.94 -1.61 10.24
C SER A 124 -9.97 -1.46 9.13
N VAL A 125 -9.51 -1.58 7.88
CA VAL A 125 -10.44 -1.90 6.80
C VAL A 125 -11.32 -3.03 7.33
N ASN A 126 -12.64 -2.86 7.30
CA ASN A 126 -13.56 -3.89 7.78
C ASN A 126 -13.33 -5.13 6.89
N GLU A 127 -12.49 -6.02 7.39
CA GLU A 127 -11.99 -7.22 6.72
C GLU A 127 -12.53 -8.42 7.52
N PRO A 128 -13.85 -8.66 7.50
CA PRO A 128 -14.50 -9.66 8.33
C PRO A 128 -13.99 -11.08 8.04
N TRP A 129 -13.49 -11.32 6.82
CA TRP A 129 -12.82 -12.56 6.44
C TRP A 129 -11.58 -12.88 7.29
N ARG A 130 -10.96 -11.90 7.98
CA ARG A 130 -9.83 -12.18 8.90
C ARG A 130 -10.20 -13.04 10.09
N ALA A 131 -11.49 -13.09 10.45
CA ALA A 131 -11.99 -13.91 11.54
C ALA A 131 -12.03 -15.42 11.18
N ILE A 132 -11.85 -15.78 9.90
CA ILE A 132 -11.76 -17.18 9.48
C ILE A 132 -10.47 -17.80 10.04
N ASP A 133 -10.63 -18.82 10.87
CA ASP A 133 -9.56 -19.46 11.64
C ASP A 133 -8.95 -20.70 10.96
N PHE A 134 -9.34 -21.01 9.71
CA PHE A 134 -8.92 -22.21 8.96
C PHE A 134 -7.40 -22.53 9.01
N PHE A 135 -6.54 -21.52 8.93
CA PHE A 135 -5.07 -21.69 8.96
C PHE A 135 -4.49 -21.70 10.39
N THR A 136 -5.33 -21.59 11.41
CA THR A 136 -4.97 -21.56 12.83
C THR A 136 -5.66 -22.66 13.64
N THR A 137 -6.60 -23.39 13.05
CA THR A 137 -7.16 -24.61 13.64
C THR A 137 -6.11 -25.72 13.72
N ALA A 138 -6.49 -26.86 14.31
CA ALA A 138 -5.63 -28.04 14.35
C ALA A 138 -5.09 -28.36 12.95
N ALA A 139 -3.77 -28.52 12.84
CA ALA A 139 -3.12 -28.76 11.57
C ALA A 139 -3.58 -30.11 10.98
N PHE A 140 -3.88 -30.11 9.70
CA PHE A 140 -4.06 -31.32 8.91
C PHE A 140 -3.30 -31.18 7.60
N ASP A 141 -2.67 -32.28 7.19
CA ASP A 141 -1.99 -32.37 5.91
C ASP A 141 -2.21 -33.76 5.34
N LYS A 142 -3.06 -33.81 4.32
CA LYS A 142 -3.38 -34.99 3.51
C LYS A 142 -2.93 -34.80 2.06
N LEU A 143 -2.13 -33.76 1.80
CA LEU A 143 -1.66 -33.45 0.46
C LEU A 143 -0.44 -34.31 0.14
N SER A 144 -0.61 -35.30 -0.74
CA SER A 144 0.49 -36.16 -1.20
C SER A 144 1.49 -35.37 -2.04
N ASP A 145 2.72 -35.88 -2.11
CA ASP A 145 3.79 -35.23 -2.87
C ASP A 145 3.49 -35.22 -4.38
N GLU A 146 2.83 -36.24 -4.90
CA GLU A 146 2.39 -36.29 -6.30
C GLU A 146 1.37 -35.18 -6.58
N LYS A 147 0.36 -35.03 -5.71
CA LYS A 147 -0.67 -34.00 -5.88
C LYS A 147 -0.10 -32.59 -5.67
N ALA A 148 0.81 -32.42 -4.71
CA ALA A 148 1.52 -31.15 -4.53
C ALA A 148 2.32 -30.77 -5.79
N THR A 149 2.99 -31.75 -6.41
CA THR A 149 3.75 -31.56 -7.65
C THR A 149 2.83 -31.23 -8.84
N GLU A 150 1.69 -31.88 -8.95
CA GLU A 150 0.65 -31.60 -9.94
C GLU A 150 0.15 -30.15 -9.81
N LEU A 151 -0.29 -29.75 -8.61
CA LEU A 151 -0.76 -28.38 -8.34
C LEU A 151 0.32 -27.34 -8.64
N TYR A 152 1.57 -27.61 -8.28
CA TYR A 152 2.69 -26.72 -8.58
C TYR A 152 2.88 -26.51 -10.09
N ARG A 153 2.81 -27.60 -10.89
CA ARG A 153 2.90 -27.51 -12.35
C ARG A 153 1.75 -26.72 -12.94
N GLU A 154 0.52 -26.94 -12.46
CA GLU A 154 -0.65 -26.20 -12.93
C GLU A 154 -0.55 -24.71 -12.61
N VAL A 155 -0.13 -24.35 -11.40
CA VAL A 155 0.09 -22.95 -11.00
C VAL A 155 1.17 -22.27 -11.85
N ILE A 156 2.25 -22.97 -12.18
CA ILE A 156 3.27 -22.46 -13.12
C ILE A 156 2.67 -22.29 -14.51
N GLY A 157 1.88 -23.26 -14.97
CA GLY A 157 1.21 -23.24 -16.27
C GLY A 157 0.29 -22.05 -16.50
N LEU A 158 -0.21 -21.42 -15.43
CA LEU A 158 -1.00 -20.18 -15.53
C LEU A 158 -0.21 -18.97 -16.08
N GLY A 159 1.12 -19.03 -16.04
CA GLY A 159 1.99 -17.93 -16.46
C GLY A 159 1.90 -16.69 -15.56
N LEU A 160 2.69 -15.66 -15.89
CA LEU A 160 2.72 -14.39 -15.19
C LEU A 160 1.98 -13.32 -16.01
N ARG A 161 1.07 -12.57 -15.39
CA ARG A 161 0.34 -11.48 -16.06
C ARG A 161 1.12 -10.18 -16.08
N LYS A 162 2.01 -9.95 -15.10
CA LYS A 162 2.92 -8.80 -15.13
C LYS A 162 4.23 -9.22 -15.77
N SER A 163 4.47 -8.72 -16.99
CA SER A 163 5.68 -8.94 -17.77
C SER A 163 6.94 -8.51 -17.01
N SER A 164 8.00 -9.30 -17.12
CA SER A 164 9.29 -9.09 -16.45
C SER A 164 9.96 -7.77 -16.82
N ASP A 165 9.76 -7.31 -18.05
CA ASP A 165 10.63 -6.33 -18.71
C ASP A 165 10.43 -4.89 -18.19
N GLN A 166 9.41 -4.65 -17.35
CA GLN A 166 9.14 -3.35 -16.74
C GLN A 166 8.77 -3.44 -15.25
N LEU A 167 9.20 -4.50 -14.56
CA LEU A 167 8.93 -4.61 -13.12
C LEU A 167 9.80 -3.64 -12.32
N PRO A 168 9.21 -2.87 -11.38
CA PRO A 168 9.99 -2.16 -10.38
C PRO A 168 10.96 -3.12 -9.64
N GLU A 169 12.14 -2.63 -9.30
CA GLU A 169 13.22 -3.46 -8.76
C GLU A 169 12.80 -4.27 -7.51
N PHE A 170 11.97 -3.68 -6.65
CA PHE A 170 11.45 -4.37 -5.46
C PHE A 170 10.58 -5.59 -5.81
N MET A 171 9.83 -5.55 -6.93
CA MET A 171 9.05 -6.69 -7.41
C MET A 171 9.97 -7.77 -7.99
N ALA A 172 10.96 -7.37 -8.77
CA ALA A 172 11.96 -8.28 -9.34
C ALA A 172 12.73 -9.02 -8.22
N ARG A 173 13.15 -8.32 -7.17
CA ARG A 173 13.82 -8.93 -6.00
C ARG A 173 12.91 -9.94 -5.28
N ALA A 174 11.63 -9.62 -5.07
CA ALA A 174 10.70 -10.55 -4.43
C ALA A 174 10.48 -11.82 -5.27
N ARG A 175 10.45 -11.70 -6.60
CA ARG A 175 10.24 -12.82 -7.52
C ARG A 175 11.38 -13.84 -7.56
N LYS A 176 12.56 -13.49 -7.04
CA LYS A 176 13.66 -14.46 -6.88
C LYS A 176 13.29 -15.60 -5.93
N ASN A 177 12.53 -15.29 -4.88
CA ASN A 177 12.13 -16.27 -3.86
C ASN A 177 10.67 -16.70 -4.00
N LEU A 178 9.82 -15.80 -4.52
CA LEU A 178 8.38 -16.00 -4.65
C LEU A 178 7.99 -15.72 -6.10
N PRO A 179 8.06 -16.72 -7.00
CA PRO A 179 7.91 -16.50 -8.44
C PRO A 179 6.65 -15.73 -8.86
N ARG A 180 5.56 -15.89 -8.09
CA ARG A 180 4.26 -15.24 -8.34
C ARG A 180 4.01 -14.05 -7.41
N ALA A 181 5.05 -13.48 -6.80
CA ALA A 181 4.94 -12.26 -6.01
C ALA A 181 4.31 -11.11 -6.82
N PHE A 182 3.38 -10.41 -6.17
CA PHE A 182 2.62 -9.28 -6.72
C PHE A 182 1.72 -9.60 -7.91
N GLU A 183 1.55 -10.87 -8.30
CA GLU A 183 0.55 -11.25 -9.30
C GLU A 183 -0.87 -11.09 -8.73
N PRO A 184 -1.85 -10.62 -9.51
CA PRO A 184 -3.25 -10.69 -9.11
C PRO A 184 -3.68 -12.17 -9.03
N TRP A 185 -4.57 -12.51 -8.09
CA TRP A 185 -5.19 -13.83 -8.04
C TRP A 185 -6.21 -13.97 -9.16
N THR A 186 -5.99 -14.93 -10.08
CA THR A 186 -6.92 -15.21 -11.18
C THR A 186 -8.06 -16.12 -10.70
N ARG A 187 -9.04 -16.40 -11.58
CA ARG A 187 -10.12 -17.34 -11.23
C ARG A 187 -9.57 -18.77 -11.14
N GLU A 188 -8.71 -19.11 -12.08
CA GLU A 188 -8.06 -20.42 -12.21
C GLU A 188 -7.14 -20.66 -11.00
N GLU A 189 -6.30 -19.69 -10.65
CA GLU A 189 -5.41 -19.79 -9.47
C GLU A 189 -6.19 -19.95 -8.16
N ARG A 190 -7.36 -19.30 -8.04
CA ARG A 190 -8.24 -19.49 -6.87
C ARG A 190 -8.86 -20.87 -6.83
N ALA A 191 -9.24 -21.45 -7.98
CA ALA A 191 -9.78 -22.79 -8.04
C ALA A 191 -8.74 -23.82 -7.54
N LEU A 192 -7.49 -23.68 -7.99
CA LEU A 192 -6.38 -24.49 -7.50
C LEU A 192 -6.15 -24.31 -5.99
N LEU A 193 -6.27 -23.08 -5.48
CA LEU A 193 -6.11 -22.83 -4.05
C LEU A 193 -7.23 -23.47 -3.23
N ILE A 194 -8.48 -23.39 -3.69
CA ILE A 194 -9.62 -24.08 -3.05
C ILE A 194 -9.36 -25.57 -3.01
N GLU A 195 -8.96 -26.16 -4.14
CA GLU A 195 -8.65 -27.58 -4.23
C GLU A 195 -7.53 -27.97 -3.25
N ALA A 196 -6.41 -27.23 -3.23
CA ALA A 196 -5.30 -27.51 -2.34
C ALA A 196 -5.69 -27.41 -0.85
N MET A 197 -6.54 -26.44 -0.49
CA MET A 197 -7.06 -26.26 0.86
C MET A 197 -7.98 -27.40 1.33
N CYS A 198 -8.55 -28.20 0.42
CA CYS A 198 -9.28 -29.42 0.81
C CYS A 198 -8.34 -30.49 1.41
N TYR A 199 -7.05 -30.44 1.07
CA TYR A 199 -6.07 -31.45 1.50
C TYR A 199 -5.19 -30.98 2.66
N THR A 200 -4.95 -29.67 2.81
CA THR A 200 -4.09 -29.15 3.88
C THR A 200 -4.51 -27.76 4.35
N ASN A 201 -4.31 -27.46 5.63
CA ASN A 201 -4.35 -26.10 6.16
C ASN A 201 -2.96 -25.51 6.46
N ASP A 202 -1.89 -26.17 6.02
CA ASP A 202 -0.54 -25.64 6.14
C ASP A 202 -0.30 -24.49 5.14
N GLY A 203 -0.34 -23.27 5.67
CA GLY A 203 -0.13 -22.06 4.88
C GLY A 203 1.29 -21.92 4.30
N GLU A 204 2.30 -22.55 4.88
CA GLU A 204 3.68 -22.54 4.36
C GLU A 204 3.83 -23.53 3.21
N LYS A 205 3.26 -24.74 3.35
CA LYS A 205 3.22 -25.73 2.26
C LYS A 205 2.44 -25.21 1.05
N LEU A 206 1.31 -24.55 1.28
CA LEU A 206 0.57 -23.88 0.20
C LEU A 206 1.37 -22.71 -0.39
N ALA A 207 2.11 -21.94 0.41
CA ALA A 207 2.94 -20.85 -0.09
C ALA A 207 4.01 -21.31 -1.10
N SER A 208 4.65 -22.45 -0.84
CA SER A 208 5.66 -23.01 -1.75
C SER A 208 5.04 -23.47 -3.08
N ILE A 209 3.89 -24.14 -3.04
CA ILE A 209 3.15 -24.57 -4.25
C ILE A 209 2.73 -23.37 -5.09
N PHE A 210 2.21 -22.32 -4.44
CA PHE A 210 1.69 -21.15 -5.14
C PHE A 210 2.75 -20.11 -5.50
N GLY A 211 4.00 -20.29 -5.08
CA GLY A 211 5.08 -19.33 -5.31
C GLY A 211 4.77 -17.92 -4.77
N ARG A 212 4.02 -17.85 -3.66
CA ARG A 212 3.53 -16.61 -3.02
C ARG A 212 3.90 -16.62 -1.55
N SER A 213 3.83 -15.47 -0.88
CA SER A 213 4.09 -15.44 0.56
C SER A 213 2.96 -16.15 1.34
N PRO A 214 3.27 -16.77 2.49
CA PRO A 214 2.26 -17.40 3.34
C PRO A 214 1.15 -16.44 3.74
N ALA A 215 1.51 -15.18 4.04
CA ALA A 215 0.54 -14.14 4.36
C ALA A 215 -0.42 -13.82 3.19
N ALA A 216 0.03 -13.94 1.94
CA ALA A 216 -0.82 -13.73 0.77
C ALA A 216 -1.78 -14.90 0.56
N VAL A 217 -1.29 -16.14 0.72
CA VAL A 217 -2.09 -17.37 0.64
C VAL A 217 -3.16 -17.39 1.71
N ARG A 218 -2.78 -17.18 2.98
CA ARG A 218 -3.73 -17.17 4.12
C ARG A 218 -4.83 -16.13 3.90
N ARG A 219 -4.46 -14.93 3.47
CA ARG A 219 -5.42 -13.85 3.18
C ARG A 219 -6.43 -14.23 2.11
N GLU A 220 -5.96 -14.79 0.99
CA GLU A 220 -6.86 -15.17 -0.10
C GLU A 220 -7.72 -16.37 0.29
N GLY A 221 -7.16 -17.38 0.95
CA GLY A 221 -7.91 -18.55 1.46
C GLY A 221 -9.03 -18.15 2.42
N GLN A 222 -8.74 -17.31 3.41
CA GLN A 222 -9.75 -16.74 4.32
C GLN A 222 -10.87 -16.01 3.56
N ARG A 223 -10.49 -15.22 2.55
CA ARG A 223 -11.45 -14.48 1.72
C ARG A 223 -12.33 -15.41 0.88
N LEU A 224 -11.76 -16.50 0.36
CA LEU A 224 -12.50 -17.52 -0.40
C LEU A 224 -13.54 -18.22 0.47
N ILE A 225 -13.15 -18.67 1.66
CA ILE A 225 -14.05 -19.32 2.64
C ILE A 225 -15.19 -18.38 3.01
N TYR A 226 -14.87 -17.15 3.42
CA TYR A 226 -15.86 -16.16 3.81
C TYR A 226 -16.86 -15.84 2.69
N ASN A 227 -16.36 -15.70 1.45
CA ASN A 227 -17.22 -15.45 0.30
C ASN A 227 -18.11 -16.65 -0.03
N SER A 228 -17.67 -17.88 0.22
CA SER A 228 -18.49 -19.09 0.06
C SER A 228 -19.63 -19.11 1.07
N GLN A 229 -19.30 -18.90 2.36
CA GLN A 229 -20.30 -18.84 3.44
C GLN A 229 -21.36 -17.77 3.20
N LYS A 230 -20.98 -16.61 2.65
CA LYS A 230 -21.95 -15.56 2.31
C LYS A 230 -22.88 -15.91 1.15
N LYS A 231 -22.43 -16.71 0.20
CA LYS A 231 -23.26 -17.13 -0.95
C LYS A 231 -24.28 -18.20 -0.56
N GLU A 232 -23.99 -19.00 0.46
CA GLU A 232 -24.92 -20.03 0.97
C GLU A 232 -26.05 -19.45 1.82
N VAL A 233 -25.87 -18.24 2.35
CA VAL A 233 -26.84 -17.55 3.21
C VAL A 233 -27.74 -16.57 2.43
N ALA A 234 -27.44 -16.30 1.16
CA ALA A 234 -28.16 -15.37 0.29
C ALA A 234 -29.05 -16.12 -0.71
#